data_AF-A0A938HLV4-F1
#
_entry.id   AF-A0A938HLV4-F1
#
_cell.length_a   1.000
_cell.length_b   1.000
_cell.length_c   1.000
_cell.angle_alpha   90.00
_cell.angle_beta   90.00
_cell.angle_gamma   90.00
#
_symmetry.space_group_name_H-M   'P 1'
#
loop_
_entity.id
_entity.type
_entity.pdbx_description
1 polymer ?
#
loop_
_entity_poly.entity_id
_entity_poly.type
_entity_poly.pdbx_seq_one_letter_code
_entity_poly.pdbx_strand_id
1 'polypeptide(L)'
;MKLTDALLGEHAMLYETFDHLRAAAAGGAVGDIRAAMPVLERLLVAHARIEEELLFPSLEPRLGPMGPLAVMRAEHGELDELLRSAKTTDDPAGLQAIVGRLLDLAVNHFRKEEKVLFHMAERVLDRDTLARLGDQWAERRGVTLAPGGCMSAA
;
A
#
# COMPACT_ATOMS: atom_id res chain seq x y z
N MET A 1 6.41 -17.37 -0.03
CA MET A 1 5.53 -16.36 -0.68
C MET A 1 6.42 -15.21 -1.14
N LYS A 2 6.17 -14.56 -2.28
CA LYS A 2 6.96 -13.38 -2.70
C LYS A 2 6.44 -12.13 -2.01
N LEU A 3 7.27 -11.10 -1.84
CA LEU A 3 6.83 -9.81 -1.30
C LEU A 3 5.66 -9.21 -2.11
N THR A 4 5.73 -9.27 -3.43
CA THR A 4 4.68 -8.81 -4.36
C THR A 4 3.35 -9.52 -4.15
N ASP A 5 3.35 -10.84 -3.86
CA ASP A 5 2.14 -11.58 -3.51
C ASP A 5 1.52 -11.06 -2.19
N ALA A 6 2.38 -10.72 -1.22
CA ALA A 6 1.96 -10.20 0.08
C ALA A 6 1.35 -8.79 -0.03
N LEU A 7 2.00 -7.90 -0.80
CA LEU A 7 1.52 -6.54 -1.05
C LEU A 7 0.17 -6.54 -1.79
N LEU A 8 -0.01 -7.43 -2.78
CA LEU A 8 -1.31 -7.66 -3.41
C LEU A 8 -2.40 -8.10 -2.41
N GLY A 9 -2.04 -8.93 -1.43
CA GLY A 9 -2.93 -9.29 -0.34
C GLY A 9 -3.32 -8.09 0.54
N GLU A 10 -2.38 -7.20 0.84
CA GLU A 10 -2.66 -5.96 1.55
C GLU A 10 -3.58 -5.03 0.75
N HIS A 11 -3.38 -4.93 -0.57
CA HIS A 11 -4.26 -4.15 -1.45
C HIS A 11 -5.69 -4.67 -1.41
N ALA A 12 -5.88 -5.99 -1.47
CA ALA A 12 -7.21 -6.60 -1.40
C ALA A 12 -7.96 -6.17 -0.13
N MET A 13 -7.29 -6.18 1.02
CA MET A 13 -7.88 -5.71 2.30
C MET A 13 -8.13 -4.19 2.31
N LEU A 14 -7.25 -3.40 1.71
CA LEU A 14 -7.41 -1.96 1.61
C LEU A 14 -8.53 -1.56 0.66
N TYR A 15 -8.74 -2.28 -0.45
CA TYR A 15 -9.88 -2.08 -1.34
C TYR A 15 -11.22 -2.23 -0.61
N GLU A 16 -11.37 -3.27 0.22
CA GLU A 16 -12.58 -3.43 1.05
C GLU A 16 -12.79 -2.25 2.01
N THR A 17 -11.70 -1.72 2.58
CA THR A 17 -11.75 -0.53 3.44
C THR A 17 -12.15 0.72 2.65
N PHE A 18 -11.64 0.88 1.42
CA PHE A 18 -12.02 1.98 0.54
C PHE A 18 -13.48 1.92 0.14
N ASP A 19 -14.00 0.74 -0.18
CA ASP A 19 -15.39 0.56 -0.57
C ASP A 19 -16.34 0.84 0.61
N HIS A 20 -15.98 0.43 1.82
CA HIS A 20 -16.69 0.81 3.03
C HIS A 20 -16.76 2.34 3.21
N LEU A 21 -15.62 3.04 3.05
CA LEU A 21 -15.57 4.50 3.16
C LEU A 21 -16.33 5.21 2.05
N ARG A 22 -16.32 4.69 0.81
CA ARG A 22 -17.13 5.23 -0.29
C ARG A 22 -18.62 5.10 0.01
N ALA A 23 -19.05 3.96 0.55
CA ALA A 23 -20.44 3.75 0.95
C ALA A 23 -20.85 4.70 2.08
N ALA A 24 -20.01 4.87 3.10
CA ALA A 24 -20.24 5.83 4.19
C ALA A 24 -20.34 7.28 3.67
N ALA A 25 -19.47 7.67 2.74
CA ALA A 25 -19.52 8.99 2.11
C ALA A 25 -20.79 9.20 1.28
N ALA A 26 -21.19 8.22 0.46
CA ALA A 26 -22.41 8.29 -0.33
C ALA A 26 -23.68 8.35 0.54
N GLY A 27 -23.66 7.69 1.70
CA GLY A 27 -24.75 7.71 2.68
C GLY A 27 -24.76 8.94 3.61
N GLY A 28 -23.77 9.85 3.50
CA GLY A 28 -23.65 10.99 4.40
C GLY A 28 -23.24 10.63 5.84
N ALA A 29 -22.72 9.42 6.06
CA ALA A 29 -22.36 8.88 7.38
C ALA A 29 -20.99 9.40 7.84
N VAL A 30 -20.91 10.70 8.11
CA VAL A 30 -19.67 11.39 8.50
C VAL A 30 -19.03 10.81 9.78
N GLY A 31 -19.86 10.31 10.71
CA GLY A 31 -19.39 9.62 11.91
C GLY A 31 -18.59 8.35 11.59
N ASP A 32 -19.09 7.54 10.64
CA ASP A 32 -18.44 6.30 10.20
C ASP A 32 -17.13 6.58 9.49
N ILE A 33 -17.10 7.63 8.65
CA ILE A 33 -15.86 8.12 8.03
C ILE A 33 -14.83 8.45 9.12
N ARG A 34 -15.19 9.29 10.09
CA ARG A 34 -14.28 9.68 11.18
C ARG A 34 -13.79 8.49 11.99
N ALA A 35 -14.64 7.49 12.22
CA ALA A 35 -14.28 6.28 12.95
C ALA A 35 -13.29 5.41 12.17
N ALA A 36 -13.41 5.32 10.84
CA ALA A 36 -12.56 4.50 9.99
C ALA A 36 -11.20 5.15 9.64
N MET A 37 -11.12 6.49 9.60
CA MET A 37 -9.91 7.19 9.16
C MET A 37 -8.61 6.82 9.92
N PRO A 38 -8.59 6.68 11.26
CA PRO A 38 -7.37 6.31 11.98
C PRO A 38 -6.87 4.90 11.62
N VAL A 39 -7.79 3.98 11.30
CA VAL A 39 -7.43 2.62 10.86
C VAL A 39 -6.86 2.68 9.46
N LEU A 40 -7.53 3.39 8.55
CA LEU A 40 -7.06 3.54 7.18
C LEU A 40 -5.66 4.15 7.11
N GLU A 41 -5.43 5.23 7.87
CA GLU A 41 -4.11 5.86 7.93
C GLU A 41 -3.03 4.87 8.36
N ARG A 42 -3.26 4.13 9.44
CA ARG A 42 -2.29 3.14 9.94
C ARG A 42 -1.98 2.07 8.89
N LEU A 43 -3.00 1.61 8.16
CA LEU A 43 -2.82 0.60 7.12
C LEU A 43 -2.02 1.16 5.93
N LEU A 44 -2.38 2.33 5.41
CA LEU A 44 -1.68 2.96 4.27
C LEU A 44 -0.24 3.31 4.61
N VAL A 45 0.01 3.93 5.77
CA VAL A 45 1.37 4.30 6.19
C VAL A 45 2.22 3.04 6.43
N ALA A 46 1.64 2.00 7.06
CA ALA A 46 2.35 0.76 7.30
C ALA A 46 2.63 -0.02 6.01
N HIS A 47 1.77 0.11 5.00
CA HIS A 47 1.95 -0.46 3.66
C HIS A 47 3.09 0.26 2.92
N ALA A 48 2.99 1.59 2.77
CA ALA A 48 4.00 2.41 2.10
C ALA A 48 5.41 2.23 2.70
N ARG A 49 5.52 2.07 4.02
CA ARG A 49 6.81 1.77 4.68
C ARG A 49 7.43 0.43 4.27
N ILE A 50 6.63 -0.60 4.04
CA ILE A 50 7.16 -1.87 3.52
C ILE A 50 7.75 -1.63 2.13
N GLU A 51 7.05 -0.89 1.28
CA GLU A 51 7.54 -0.59 -0.04
C GLU A 51 8.84 0.22 -0.01
N GLU A 52 8.85 1.32 0.75
CA GLU A 52 9.98 2.24 0.79
C GLU A 52 11.22 1.67 1.49
N GLU A 53 11.04 0.79 2.48
CA GLU A 53 12.14 0.23 3.25
C GLU A 53 12.62 -1.13 2.72
N LEU A 54 11.77 -1.88 2.01
CA LEU A 54 12.13 -3.21 1.48
C LEU A 54 12.16 -3.27 -0.04
N LEU A 55 11.05 -2.90 -0.70
CA LEU A 55 10.91 -3.08 -2.15
C LEU A 55 11.76 -2.08 -2.93
N PHE A 56 11.58 -0.77 -2.68
CA PHE A 56 12.22 0.29 -3.46
C PHE A 56 13.75 0.23 -3.38
N PRO A 57 14.39 0.02 -2.21
CA PRO A 57 15.85 -0.10 -2.14
C PRO A 57 16.38 -1.28 -2.95
N SER A 58 15.60 -2.35 -3.08
CA SER A 58 15.97 -3.51 -3.89
C SER A 58 15.85 -3.23 -5.40
N LEU A 59 14.97 -2.30 -5.80
CA LEU A 59 14.73 -1.93 -7.20
C LEU A 59 15.63 -0.78 -7.67
N GLU A 60 16.03 0.12 -6.78
CA GLU A 60 16.84 1.31 -7.09
C GLU A 60 18.11 1.02 -7.92
N PRO A 61 18.91 -0.02 -7.62
CA PRO A 61 20.11 -0.33 -8.42
C PRO A 61 19.81 -0.65 -9.90
N ARG A 62 18.56 -1.07 -10.21
CA ARG A 62 18.16 -1.49 -11.56
C ARG A 62 17.34 -0.41 -12.29
N LEU A 63 16.54 0.37 -11.55
CA LEU A 63 15.61 1.35 -12.12
C LEU A 63 16.10 2.80 -12.00
N GLY A 64 17.05 3.06 -11.11
CA GLY A 64 17.49 4.40 -10.74
C GLY A 64 16.49 5.14 -9.84
N PRO A 65 16.94 6.16 -9.10
CA PRO A 65 16.11 6.84 -8.09
C PRO A 65 15.11 7.84 -8.69
N MET A 66 15.37 8.38 -9.88
CA MET A 66 14.61 9.47 -10.51
C MET A 66 13.50 8.98 -11.46
N GLY A 67 13.13 7.70 -11.37
CA GLY A 67 12.18 7.04 -12.27
C GLY A 67 10.83 6.75 -11.61
N PRO A 68 10.20 5.59 -11.90
CA PRO A 68 8.91 5.20 -11.31
C PRO A 68 8.87 5.31 -9.78
N LEU A 69 9.98 5.01 -9.10
CA LEU A 69 10.07 5.09 -7.63
C LEU A 69 9.92 6.52 -7.09
N ALA A 70 10.38 7.54 -7.82
CA ALA A 70 10.19 8.93 -7.42
C ALA A 70 8.71 9.34 -7.49
N VAL A 71 7.98 8.84 -8.49
CA VAL A 71 6.53 9.07 -8.62
C VAL A 71 5.79 8.40 -7.46
N MET A 72 6.12 7.15 -7.12
CA MET A 72 5.48 6.46 -5.99
C MET A 72 5.69 7.20 -4.66
N ARG A 73 6.93 7.62 -4.36
CA ARG A 73 7.22 8.42 -3.16
C ARG A 73 6.49 9.77 -3.12
N ALA A 74 6.38 10.44 -4.27
CA ALA A 74 5.62 11.69 -4.35
C ALA A 74 4.13 11.45 -4.02
N GLU A 75 3.54 10.36 -4.52
CA GLU A 75 2.15 10.00 -4.23
C GLU A 75 1.95 9.55 -2.77
N HIS A 76 2.91 8.83 -2.17
CA HIS A 76 2.91 8.57 -0.73
C HIS A 76 2.88 9.87 0.09
N GLY A 77 3.67 10.87 -0.30
CA GLY A 77 3.66 12.18 0.34
C GLY A 77 2.31 12.90 0.23
N GLU A 78 1.68 12.86 -0.95
CA GLU A 78 0.35 13.45 -1.16
C GLU A 78 -0.74 12.71 -0.36
N LEU A 79 -0.67 11.39 -0.27
CA LEU A 79 -1.55 10.59 0.59
C LEU A 79 -1.41 10.99 2.06
N ASP A 80 -0.18 11.15 2.56
CA ASP A 80 0.09 11.60 3.93
C ASP A 80 -0.47 13.01 4.21
N GLU A 81 -0.42 13.92 3.25
CA GLU A 81 -1.00 15.26 3.36
C GLU A 81 -2.53 15.23 3.41
N LEU A 82 -3.16 14.38 2.61
CA LEU A 82 -4.62 14.20 2.63
C LEU A 82 -5.08 13.54 3.93
N LEU A 83 -4.35 12.54 4.43
CA LEU A 83 -4.60 11.89 5.74
C LEU A 83 -4.53 12.92 6.88
N ARG A 84 -3.51 13.77 6.89
CA ARG A 84 -3.34 14.84 7.88
C ARG A 84 -4.49 15.85 7.80
N SER A 85 -4.87 16.25 6.59
CA SER A 85 -5.97 17.19 6.34
C SER A 85 -7.32 16.63 6.80
N ALA A 86 -7.58 15.34 6.57
CA ALA A 86 -8.80 14.67 7.01
C ALA A 86 -8.94 14.65 8.54
N LYS A 87 -7.83 14.57 9.28
CA LYS A 87 -7.83 14.61 10.75
C LYS A 87 -8.20 15.97 11.32
N THR A 88 -7.74 17.04 10.67
CA THR A 88 -7.87 18.41 11.20
C THR A 88 -9.10 19.13 10.68
N THR A 89 -9.85 18.54 9.75
CA THR A 89 -11.05 19.17 9.20
C THR A 89 -12.27 18.92 10.08
N ASP A 90 -12.95 20.00 10.46
CA ASP A 90 -14.21 19.95 11.23
C ASP A 90 -15.44 20.06 10.33
N ASP A 91 -15.28 20.58 9.11
CA ASP A 91 -16.35 20.68 8.11
C ASP A 91 -16.71 19.30 7.53
N PRO A 92 -17.96 18.81 7.72
CA PRO A 92 -18.38 17.52 7.17
C PRO A 92 -18.27 17.42 5.65
N ALA A 93 -18.59 18.48 4.91
CA ALA A 93 -18.50 18.49 3.45
C ALA A 93 -17.03 18.48 2.99
N GLY A 94 -16.19 19.28 3.65
CA GLY A 94 -14.74 19.28 3.49
C GLY A 94 -14.12 17.90 3.76
N LEU A 95 -14.53 17.21 4.83
CA LEU A 95 -14.06 15.86 5.14
C LEU A 95 -14.41 14.89 4.01
N GLN A 96 -15.66 14.89 3.54
CA GLN A 96 -16.08 14.02 2.44
C GLN A 96 -15.27 14.29 1.17
N ALA A 97 -15.01 15.55 0.84
CA ALA A 97 -14.21 15.92 -0.33
C ALA A 97 -12.74 15.47 -0.20
N ILE A 98 -12.13 15.64 0.98
CA ILE A 98 -10.76 15.18 1.24
C ILE A 98 -10.67 13.66 1.13
N VAL A 99 -11.60 12.94 1.75
CA VAL A 99 -11.64 11.47 1.71
C VAL A 99 -11.86 10.97 0.30
N GLY A 100 -12.75 11.59 -0.48
CA GLY A 100 -12.93 11.25 -1.89
C GLY A 100 -11.63 11.34 -2.69
N ARG A 101 -10.90 12.46 -2.58
CA ARG A 101 -9.59 12.62 -3.24
C ARG A 101 -8.57 11.58 -2.79
N LEU A 102 -8.52 11.30 -1.48
CA LEU A 102 -7.61 10.31 -0.92
C LEU A 102 -7.87 8.91 -1.48
N LEU A 103 -9.13 8.49 -1.55
CA LEU A 103 -9.50 7.17 -2.05
C LEU A 103 -9.23 7.04 -3.56
N ASP A 104 -9.44 8.10 -4.32
CA ASP A 104 -9.16 8.10 -5.76
C ASP A 104 -7.65 8.06 -6.03
N LEU A 105 -6.86 8.82 -5.27
CA LEU A 105 -5.40 8.77 -5.35
C LEU A 105 -4.87 7.39 -4.98
N ALA A 106 -5.31 6.83 -3.84
CA ALA A 106 -4.84 5.52 -3.37
C ALA A 106 -5.19 4.40 -4.37
N VAL A 107 -6.41 4.38 -4.93
CA VAL A 107 -6.78 3.39 -5.95
C VAL A 107 -5.95 3.55 -7.22
N ASN A 108 -5.67 4.78 -7.65
CA ASN A 108 -4.82 5.01 -8.82
C ASN A 108 -3.36 4.60 -8.57
N HIS A 109 -2.86 4.86 -7.36
CA HIS A 109 -1.55 4.46 -6.91
C HIS A 109 -1.38 2.93 -6.92
N PHE A 110 -2.30 2.20 -6.29
CA PHE A 110 -2.29 0.73 -6.28
C PHE A 110 -2.35 0.14 -7.69
N ARG A 111 -3.13 0.74 -8.59
CA ARG A 111 -3.15 0.31 -10.00
C ARG A 111 -1.79 0.45 -10.69
N LYS A 112 -1.00 1.47 -10.36
CA LYS A 112 0.36 1.63 -10.89
C LYS A 112 1.29 0.60 -10.29
N GLU A 113 1.20 0.34 -8.99
CA GLU A 113 1.97 -0.70 -8.34
C GLU A 113 1.69 -2.08 -8.95
N GLU A 114 0.42 -2.48 -8.96
CA GLU A 114 -0.02 -3.80 -9.43
C GLU A 114 0.31 -4.04 -10.90
N LYS A 115 0.01 -3.07 -11.77
CA LYS A 115 0.13 -3.25 -13.22
C LYS A 115 1.51 -2.96 -13.75
N VAL A 116 2.30 -2.16 -13.04
CA VAL A 116 3.59 -1.68 -13.51
C VAL A 116 4.69 -2.07 -12.54
N LEU A 117 4.68 -1.56 -11.30
CA LEU A 117 5.82 -1.68 -10.41
C LEU A 117 6.10 -3.13 -9.99
N PHE A 118 5.08 -3.88 -9.58
CA PHE A 118 5.23 -5.27 -9.16
C PHE A 118 5.63 -6.16 -10.34
N HIS A 119 5.07 -5.92 -11.54
CA HIS A 119 5.55 -6.60 -12.75
C HIS A 119 7.01 -6.27 -13.08
N MET A 120 7.45 -5.03 -12.87
CA MET A 120 8.85 -4.67 -13.02
C MET A 120 9.72 -5.38 -11.97
N ALA A 121 9.28 -5.44 -10.71
CA ALA A 121 9.97 -6.13 -9.64
C ALA A 121 10.18 -7.62 -9.95
N GLU A 122 9.15 -8.31 -10.43
CA GLU A 122 9.20 -9.72 -10.84
C GLU A 122 10.14 -9.98 -12.03
N ARG A 123 10.41 -8.96 -12.86
CA ARG A 123 11.33 -9.07 -14.00
C ARG A 123 12.77 -8.78 -13.64
N VAL A 124 13.01 -7.91 -12.66
CA VAL A 124 14.36 -7.43 -12.34
C VAL A 124 14.95 -8.07 -11.09
N LEU A 125 14.12 -8.58 -10.17
CA LEU A 125 14.53 -9.33 -9.00
C LEU A 125 14.31 -10.82 -9.23
N ASP A 126 15.24 -11.64 -8.78
CA ASP A 126 15.04 -13.10 -8.79
C ASP A 126 14.03 -13.52 -7.72
N ARG A 127 13.53 -14.75 -7.89
CA ARG A 127 12.51 -15.33 -7.01
C ARG A 127 12.98 -15.43 -5.56
N ASP A 128 14.24 -15.78 -5.34
CA ASP A 128 14.80 -15.97 -3.99
C ASP A 128 14.90 -14.64 -3.24
N THR A 129 15.27 -13.56 -3.94
CA THR A 129 15.24 -12.19 -3.41
C THR A 129 13.83 -11.80 -3.02
N LEU A 130 12.85 -11.99 -3.90
CA LEU A 130 11.45 -11.67 -3.61
C LEU A 130 10.88 -12.50 -2.47
N ALA A 131 11.27 -13.77 -2.35
CA ALA A 131 10.88 -14.64 -1.24
C ALA A 131 11.47 -14.16 0.09
N ARG A 132 12.77 -13.84 0.12
CA ARG A 132 13.44 -13.29 1.31
C ARG A 132 12.85 -11.95 1.76
N LEU A 133 12.44 -11.10 0.81
CA LEU A 133 11.71 -9.87 1.13
C LEU A 133 10.31 -10.18 1.70
N GLY A 134 9.66 -11.23 1.19
CA GLY A 134 8.40 -11.74 1.75
C GLY A 134 8.53 -12.25 3.19
N ASP A 135 9.64 -12.91 3.53
CA ASP A 135 9.92 -13.34 4.90
C ASP A 135 10.14 -12.13 5.85
N GLN A 136 10.84 -11.08 5.39
CA GLN A 136 11.00 -9.83 6.14
C GLN A 136 9.67 -9.09 6.34
N TRP A 137 8.80 -9.08 5.31
CA TRP A 137 7.44 -8.59 5.46
C TRP A 137 6.67 -9.37 6.54
N ALA A 138 6.77 -10.70 6.53
CA ALA A 138 6.08 -11.55 7.48
C ALA A 138 6.52 -11.29 8.93
N GLU A 139 7.84 -11.15 9.16
CA GLU A 139 8.40 -10.75 10.44
C GLU A 139 7.83 -9.40 10.91
N ARG A 140 7.84 -8.39 10.04
CA ARG A 140 7.30 -7.05 10.35
C ARG A 140 5.79 -7.04 10.61
N ARG A 141 5.04 -7.97 10.01
CA ARG A 141 3.60 -8.15 10.24
C ARG A 141 3.29 -9.11 11.39
N GLY A 142 4.31 -9.73 12.01
CA GLY A 142 4.14 -10.69 13.09
C GLY A 142 3.42 -11.98 12.67
N VAL A 143 3.51 -12.36 11.39
CA VAL A 143 2.89 -13.57 10.84
C VAL A 143 3.95 -14.62 10.54
N THR A 144 3.60 -15.89 10.67
CA THR A 144 4.49 -16.99 10.33
C THR A 144 4.10 -17.53 8.96
N LEU A 145 5.04 -17.48 8.02
CA LEU A 145 4.90 -18.21 6.76
C LEU A 145 5.31 -19.66 6.98
N ALA A 146 4.56 -20.60 6.40
CA ALA A 146 5.00 -21.98 6.37
C ALA A 146 6.38 -22.03 5.68
N PRO A 147 7.35 -22.80 6.21
CA PRO A 147 8.65 -22.95 5.58
C PRO A 147 8.41 -23.40 4.13
N GLY A 148 8.91 -22.60 3.18
CA GLY A 148 8.78 -22.91 1.77
C GLY A 148 9.37 -24.28 1.52
N GLY A 149 8.58 -25.20 0.99
CA GLY A 149 9.04 -26.54 0.62
C GLY A 149 10.16 -26.43 -0.41
N CYS A 150 11.41 -26.40 0.05
CA CYS A 150 12.54 -26.84 -0.75
C CYS A 150 12.35 -28.33 -0.98
N MET A 151 11.67 -28.71 -2.06
CA MET A 151 11.97 -30.01 -2.66
C MET A 151 13.38 -29.89 -3.23
N SER A 152 14.36 -30.30 -2.43
CA SER A 152 15.64 -30.76 -2.96
C SER A 152 15.31 -31.93 -3.89
N ALA A 153 15.48 -31.72 -5.20
CA ALA A 153 15.56 -32.84 -6.12
C ALA A 153 16.83 -33.63 -5.73
N ALA A 154 16.62 -34.89 -5.36
CA ALA A 154 17.69 -35.88 -5.20
C ALA A 154 18.18 -36.36 -6.57
#